data_AF-A0A5C6NWU9-F1
#
_entry.id   AF-A0A5C6NWU9-F1
#
_cell.length_a   1.000
_cell.length_b   1.000
_cell.length_c   1.000
_cell.angle_alpha   90.00
_cell.angle_beta   90.00
_cell.angle_gamma   90.00
#
_symmetry.space_group_name_H-M   'P 1'
#
loop_
_entity.id
_entity.type
_entity.pdbx_description
1 polymer ?
#
loop_
_entity_poly.entity_id
_entity_poly.type
_entity_poly.pdbx_seq_one_letter_code
_entity_poly.pdbx_strand_id
1 'polypeptide(L)'
;MRLSAMPKALGFTDKTKGYFPHKFSSEIHLNYVGPYPVPSDYDVDRMTVREREEFDLWYNEVSRGTFDFQKEASLYCKNDVDILTQGSLKFRDQFLGETGVDPFGSITIAGACMKVFRTNYLTPNTLAIPALTTI
;
A
#
# COMPACT_ATOMS: atom_id res chain seq x y z
N MET A 1 -3.75 6.25 0.24
CA MET A 1 -4.39 5.12 -0.49
C MET A 1 -4.15 3.84 0.31
N ARG A 2 -5.10 2.92 0.39
CA ARG A 2 -4.85 1.57 0.96
C ARG A 2 -4.04 0.74 -0.05
N LEU A 3 -3.15 -0.13 0.42
CA LEU A 3 -2.32 -0.94 -0.46
C LEU A 3 -3.16 -1.89 -1.35
N SER A 4 -4.21 -2.49 -0.79
CA SER A 4 -5.18 -3.32 -1.51
C SER A 4 -5.93 -2.59 -2.64
N ALA A 5 -6.02 -1.26 -2.59
CA ALA A 5 -6.67 -0.47 -3.63
C ALA A 5 -5.71 -0.08 -4.78
N MET A 6 -4.39 -0.21 -4.57
CA MET A 6 -3.36 0.22 -5.50
C MET A 6 -3.38 -0.53 -6.85
N PRO A 7 -3.54 -1.87 -6.89
CA PRO A 7 -3.61 -2.61 -8.16
C PRO A 7 -4.74 -2.11 -9.06
N LYS A 8 -5.95 -1.95 -8.51
CA LYS A 8 -7.11 -1.42 -9.24
C LYS A 8 -6.89 0.03 -9.69
N ALA A 9 -6.31 0.87 -8.84
CA ALA A 9 -6.09 2.29 -9.15
C ALA A 9 -5.05 2.50 -10.27
N LEU A 10 -4.02 1.66 -10.33
CA LEU A 10 -2.92 1.76 -11.30
C LEU A 10 -3.04 0.76 -12.46
N GLY A 11 -4.14 0.00 -12.52
CA GLY A 11 -4.46 -0.91 -13.61
C GLY A 11 -3.49 -2.10 -13.72
N PHE A 12 -3.10 -2.69 -12.59
CA PHE A 12 -2.37 -3.96 -12.56
C PHE A 12 -3.08 -4.99 -11.68
N THR A 13 -2.75 -6.26 -11.85
CA THR A 13 -3.41 -7.36 -11.15
C THR A 13 -2.70 -7.64 -9.83
N ASP A 14 -3.47 -7.75 -8.76
CA ASP A 14 -2.97 -8.24 -7.49
C ASP A 14 -2.76 -9.77 -7.55
N LYS A 15 -1.71 -10.26 -6.88
CA LYS A 15 -1.45 -11.70 -6.76
C LYS A 15 -2.14 -12.33 -5.54
N THR A 16 -2.73 -11.53 -4.63
CA THR A 16 -3.29 -12.09 -3.40
C THR A 16 -4.66 -12.75 -3.58
N LYS A 17 -4.78 -13.95 -2.99
CA LYS A 17 -6.02 -14.73 -2.85
C LYS A 17 -6.44 -14.90 -1.38
N GLY A 18 -6.20 -13.91 -0.51
CA GLY A 18 -6.56 -14.06 0.91
C GLY A 18 -6.35 -12.84 1.81
N TYR A 19 -6.67 -13.03 3.08
CA TYR A 19 -6.64 -12.01 4.14
C TYR A 19 -5.70 -12.43 5.26
N PHE A 20 -5.10 -11.45 5.95
CA PHE A 20 -4.19 -11.69 7.07
C PHE A 20 -4.84 -11.30 8.41
N PRO A 21 -4.70 -12.11 9.48
CA PRO A 21 -5.32 -11.85 10.77
C PRO A 21 -4.48 -10.90 11.63
N HIS A 22 -4.57 -9.60 11.38
CA HIS A 22 -3.71 -8.59 12.04
C HIS A 22 -3.79 -8.61 13.56
N LYS A 23 -4.96 -8.86 14.16
CA LYS A 23 -5.09 -8.91 15.65
C LYS A 23 -4.55 -10.20 16.26
N PHE A 24 -4.41 -11.25 15.45
CA PHE A 24 -3.81 -12.51 15.90
C PHE A 24 -2.28 -12.43 15.94
N SER A 25 -1.67 -11.48 15.22
CA SER A 25 -0.23 -11.28 15.20
C SER A 25 0.30 -10.81 16.57
N SER A 26 0.95 -11.71 17.29
CA SER A 26 1.61 -11.43 18.57
C SER A 26 2.87 -12.28 18.72
N GLU A 27 3.77 -11.90 19.63
CA GLU A 27 4.99 -12.67 19.93
C GLU A 27 4.70 -14.14 20.28
N ILE A 28 3.57 -14.40 20.93
CA ILE A 28 3.13 -15.75 21.34
C ILE A 28 2.73 -16.59 20.12
N HIS A 29 2.20 -15.96 19.06
CA HIS A 29 1.67 -16.67 17.88
C HIS A 29 2.67 -16.79 16.73
N LEU A 30 3.91 -16.28 16.87
CA LEU A 30 4.90 -16.30 15.78
C LEU A 30 5.25 -17.71 15.28
N ASN A 31 5.12 -18.73 16.13
CA ASN A 31 5.35 -20.14 15.79
C ASN A 31 4.05 -20.95 15.78
N TYR A 32 2.90 -20.29 15.71
CA TYR A 32 1.60 -20.96 15.78
C TYR A 32 1.32 -21.79 14.52
N VAL A 33 0.92 -23.03 14.74
CA VAL A 33 0.38 -23.94 13.73
C VAL A 33 -0.87 -24.58 14.33
N GLY A 34 -2.04 -24.31 13.74
CA GLY A 34 -3.31 -24.77 14.30
C GLY A 34 -4.52 -24.33 13.48
N PRO A 35 -5.72 -24.34 14.07
CA PRO A 35 -6.92 -23.79 13.43
C PRO A 35 -6.74 -22.34 12.94
N TYR A 36 -7.49 -21.96 11.91
CA TYR A 36 -7.50 -20.57 11.46
C TYR A 36 -7.97 -19.61 12.58
N PRO A 37 -7.35 -18.42 12.71
CA PRO A 37 -7.82 -17.37 13.61
C PRO A 37 -9.27 -17.00 13.34
N VAL A 38 -9.98 -16.52 14.36
CA VAL A 38 -11.41 -16.21 14.23
C VAL A 38 -11.64 -14.99 13.34
N PRO A 39 -12.81 -14.82 12.71
CA PRO A 39 -13.09 -13.67 11.83
C PRO A 39 -12.82 -12.29 12.47
N SER A 40 -13.02 -12.14 13.78
CA SER A 40 -12.74 -10.90 14.50
C SER A 40 -11.27 -10.46 14.46
N ASP A 41 -10.35 -11.38 14.17
CA ASP A 41 -8.91 -11.12 14.08
C ASP A 41 -8.48 -10.48 12.75
N TYR A 42 -9.36 -10.45 11.74
CA TYR A 42 -9.09 -9.92 10.40
C TYR A 42 -9.63 -8.50 10.18
N ASP A 43 -9.96 -7.78 11.25
CA ASP A 43 -10.54 -6.43 11.17
C ASP A 43 -11.83 -6.34 10.32
N VAL A 44 -12.65 -7.40 10.34
CA VAL A 44 -13.90 -7.47 9.56
C VAL A 44 -14.82 -6.26 9.78
N ASP A 45 -14.79 -5.66 10.97
CA ASP A 45 -15.61 -4.47 11.32
C ASP A 45 -15.25 -3.22 10.52
N ARG A 46 -14.07 -3.19 9.91
CA ARG A 46 -13.60 -2.09 9.04
C ARG A 46 -13.86 -2.34 7.56
N MET A 47 -14.38 -3.52 7.21
CA MET A 47 -14.75 -3.89 5.86
C MET A 47 -16.10 -3.28 5.48
N THR A 48 -16.21 -2.85 4.23
CA THR A 48 -17.50 -2.58 3.60
C THR A 48 -18.32 -3.87 3.47
N VAL A 49 -19.64 -3.73 3.23
CA VAL A 49 -20.53 -4.89 3.04
C VAL A 49 -20.00 -5.85 1.97
N ARG A 50 -19.55 -5.30 0.84
CA ARG A 50 -18.97 -6.09 -0.25
C ARG A 50 -17.66 -6.79 0.14
N GLU A 51 -16.73 -6.07 0.78
CA GLU A 51 -15.46 -6.67 1.23
C GLU A 51 -15.71 -7.80 2.24
N ARG A 52 -16.76 -7.68 3.07
CA ARG A 52 -17.15 -8.71 4.02
C ARG A 52 -17.74 -9.95 3.34
N GLU A 53 -18.56 -9.79 2.30
CA GLU A 53 -19.06 -10.92 1.50
C GLU A 53 -17.90 -11.69 0.83
N GLU A 54 -16.94 -10.97 0.26
CA GLU A 54 -15.72 -11.56 -0.34
C GLU A 54 -14.88 -12.28 0.73
N PHE A 55 -14.75 -11.70 1.93
CA PHE A 55 -14.08 -12.32 3.08
C PHE A 55 -14.78 -13.59 3.56
N ASP A 56 -16.09 -13.57 3.75
CA ASP A 56 -16.84 -14.70 4.30
C ASP A 56 -16.76 -15.92 3.37
N LEU A 57 -16.81 -15.71 2.05
CA LEU A 57 -16.61 -16.77 1.06
C LEU A 57 -15.21 -17.39 1.17
N TRP A 58 -14.18 -16.55 1.24
CA TRP A 58 -12.79 -17.00 1.40
C TRP A 58 -12.58 -17.74 2.74
N TYR A 59 -13.07 -17.18 3.85
CA TYR A 59 -12.87 -17.73 5.19
C TYR A 59 -13.54 -19.09 5.34
N ASN A 60 -14.74 -19.27 4.80
CA ASN A 60 -15.45 -20.56 4.81
C ASN A 60 -14.72 -21.66 4.00
N GLU A 61 -13.92 -21.28 2.99
CA GLU A 61 -13.08 -22.20 2.22
C GLU A 61 -11.82 -22.60 3.03
N VAL A 62 -11.09 -21.62 3.56
CA VAL A 62 -9.76 -21.87 4.16
C VAL A 62 -9.82 -22.33 5.62
N SER A 63 -10.84 -21.94 6.38
CA SER A 63 -10.93 -22.19 7.84
C SER A 63 -10.98 -23.67 8.24
N ARG A 64 -11.24 -24.57 7.29
CA ARG A 64 -11.19 -26.03 7.49
C ARG A 64 -9.77 -26.58 7.50
N GLY A 65 -8.81 -25.79 7.03
CA GLY A 65 -7.39 -26.14 6.98
C GLY A 65 -6.63 -25.81 8.26
N THR A 66 -5.31 -25.94 8.15
CA THR A 66 -4.37 -25.54 9.21
C THR A 66 -3.73 -24.21 8.83
N PHE A 67 -3.79 -23.25 9.74
CA PHE A 67 -3.10 -21.99 9.64
C PHE A 67 -1.68 -22.13 10.22
N ASP A 68 -0.69 -21.80 9.39
CA ASP A 68 0.72 -21.73 9.76
C ASP A 68 1.14 -20.26 9.72
N PHE A 69 1.34 -19.67 10.90
CA PHE A 69 1.55 -18.23 11.01
C PHE A 69 2.77 -17.76 10.22
N GLN A 70 3.88 -18.50 10.25
CA GLN A 70 5.11 -18.08 9.56
C GLN A 70 4.93 -18.11 8.05
N LYS A 71 4.29 -19.14 7.52
CA LYS A 71 4.04 -19.24 6.07
C LYS A 71 3.10 -18.14 5.59
N GLU A 72 1.98 -17.94 6.29
CA GLU A 72 0.98 -16.94 5.93
C GLU A 72 1.53 -15.51 6.06
N ALA A 73 2.27 -15.22 7.14
CA ALA A 73 2.91 -13.92 7.33
C ALA A 73 3.99 -13.65 6.27
N SER A 74 4.82 -14.65 5.94
CA SER A 74 5.83 -14.50 4.90
C SER A 74 5.20 -14.24 3.53
N LEU A 75 4.14 -14.99 3.19
CA LEU A 75 3.41 -14.83 1.94
C LEU A 75 2.76 -13.45 1.85
N TYR A 76 2.04 -13.03 2.89
CA TYR A 76 1.40 -11.73 2.97
C TYR A 76 2.40 -10.58 2.82
N CYS A 77 3.49 -10.57 3.61
CA CYS A 77 4.49 -9.52 3.54
C CYS A 77 5.19 -9.44 2.18
N LYS A 78 5.52 -10.58 1.56
CA LYS A 78 6.12 -10.60 0.22
C LYS A 78 5.17 -10.01 -0.83
N ASN A 79 3.89 -10.33 -0.72
CA ASN A 79 2.89 -9.80 -1.62
C ASN A 79 2.69 -8.28 -1.45
N ASP A 80 2.62 -7.79 -0.22
CA ASP A 80 2.53 -6.35 0.07
C ASP A 80 3.73 -5.57 -0.52
N VAL A 81 4.94 -6.12 -0.38
CA VAL A 81 6.15 -5.53 -0.99
C VAL A 81 6.08 -5.56 -2.52
N ASP A 82 5.56 -6.64 -3.13
CA ASP A 82 5.40 -6.74 -4.58
C ASP A 82 4.38 -5.71 -5.10
N ILE A 83 3.22 -5.57 -4.45
CA ILE A 83 2.21 -4.54 -4.79
C ILE A 83 2.83 -3.15 -4.70
N LEU A 84 3.51 -2.84 -3.59
CA LEU A 84 4.11 -1.53 -3.39
C LEU A 84 5.18 -1.24 -4.46
N THR A 85 6.01 -2.24 -4.78
CA THR A 85 7.04 -2.13 -5.81
C THR A 85 6.43 -1.85 -7.18
N GLN A 86 5.42 -2.65 -7.59
CA GLN A 86 4.72 -2.45 -8.86
C GLN A 86 4.06 -1.07 -8.94
N GLY A 87 3.40 -0.64 -7.86
CA GLY A 87 2.77 0.67 -7.80
C GLY A 87 3.78 1.82 -7.86
N SER A 88 4.89 1.71 -7.15
CA SER A 88 5.99 2.69 -7.18
C SER A 88 6.62 2.80 -8.56
N LEU A 89 6.87 1.68 -9.23
CA LEU A 89 7.42 1.67 -10.59
C LEU A 89 6.46 2.32 -11.59
N LYS A 90 5.18 1.96 -11.53
CA LYS A 90 4.15 2.53 -12.42
C LYS A 90 3.98 4.04 -12.20
N PHE A 91 3.92 4.46 -10.94
CA PHE A 91 3.85 5.88 -10.58
C PHE A 91 5.07 6.65 -11.10
N ARG A 92 6.29 6.12 -10.91
CA ARG A 92 7.51 6.76 -11.40
C ARG A 92 7.51 6.89 -12.92
N ASP A 93 7.16 5.83 -13.63
CA ASP A 93 7.12 5.80 -15.10
C ASP A 93 6.16 6.86 -15.65
N GLN A 94 4.93 6.90 -15.14
CA GLN A 94 3.92 7.88 -15.55
C GLN A 94 4.34 9.32 -15.22
N PHE A 95 4.77 9.57 -13.98
CA PHE A 95 5.14 10.92 -13.54
C PHE A 95 6.36 11.45 -14.31
N LEU A 96 7.39 10.61 -14.52
CA LEU A 96 8.56 10.98 -15.29
C LEU A 96 8.22 11.20 -16.77
N GLY A 97 7.39 10.34 -17.35
CA GLY A 97 6.94 10.47 -18.74
C GLY A 97 6.15 11.75 -19.02
N GLU A 98 5.31 12.18 -18.07
CA GLU A 98 4.48 13.38 -18.22
C GLU A 98 5.23 14.68 -17.87
N THR A 99 6.15 14.65 -16.91
CA THR A 99 6.75 15.87 -16.35
C THR A 99 8.24 16.03 -16.62
N GLY A 100 8.94 14.97 -17.01
CA GLY A 100 10.41 14.96 -17.12
C GLY A 100 11.15 15.02 -15.78
N VAL A 101 10.44 15.00 -14.65
CA VAL A 101 11.03 15.03 -13.31
C VAL A 101 10.86 13.67 -12.65
N ASP A 102 11.94 13.11 -12.10
CA ASP A 102 11.84 11.88 -11.30
C ASP A 102 11.18 12.18 -9.95
N PRO A 103 9.99 11.60 -9.64
CA PRO A 103 9.29 11.89 -8.39
C PRO A 103 10.03 11.38 -7.16
N PHE A 104 10.89 10.35 -7.28
CA PHE A 104 11.68 9.83 -6.16
C PHE A 104 12.93 10.66 -5.85
N GLY A 105 13.19 11.70 -6.63
CA GLY A 105 14.12 12.77 -6.25
C GLY A 105 13.55 13.70 -5.15
N SER A 106 12.37 13.40 -4.61
CA SER A 106 11.72 14.09 -3.50
C SER A 106 11.12 13.07 -2.54
N ILE A 107 11.10 13.39 -1.24
CA ILE A 107 10.55 12.48 -0.21
C ILE A 107 9.02 12.40 -0.30
N THR A 108 8.36 13.45 -0.76
CA THR A 108 6.90 13.53 -0.82
C THR A 108 6.41 13.93 -2.21
N ILE A 109 5.18 13.51 -2.54
CA ILE A 109 4.50 13.91 -3.78
C ILE A 109 4.40 15.43 -3.93
N ALA A 110 4.13 16.15 -2.84
CA ALA A 110 4.07 17.61 -2.86
C ALA A 110 5.44 18.23 -3.21
N GLY A 111 6.53 17.65 -2.71
CA GLY A 111 7.89 18.04 -3.08
C GLY A 111 8.19 17.79 -4.56
N ALA A 112 7.78 16.64 -5.08
CA ALA A 112 7.91 16.32 -6.51
C ALA A 112 7.10 17.31 -7.37
N CYS A 113 5.84 17.58 -7.04
CA CYS A 113 5.01 18.56 -7.75
C CYS A 113 5.59 19.97 -7.68
N MET A 114 6.14 20.39 -6.53
CA MET A 114 6.83 21.68 -6.41
C MET A 114 8.10 21.73 -7.27
N LYS A 115 8.83 20.62 -7.40
CA LYS A 115 9.97 20.51 -8.31
C LYS A 115 9.51 20.65 -9.77
N VAL A 116 8.45 19.95 -10.17
CA VAL A 116 7.84 20.08 -11.51
C VAL A 116 7.44 21.53 -11.78
N PHE A 117 6.74 22.18 -10.83
CA PHE A 117 6.35 23.59 -10.96
C PHE A 117 7.57 24.49 -11.21
N ARG A 118 8.60 24.36 -10.38
CA ARG A 118 9.83 25.18 -10.49
C ARG A 118 10.64 24.89 -11.75
N THR A 119 10.63 23.66 -12.25
CA THR A 119 11.42 23.26 -13.43
C THR A 119 10.71 23.62 -14.73
N ASN A 120 9.40 23.42 -14.80
CA ASN A 120 8.67 23.47 -16.08
C ASN A 120 7.78 24.70 -16.25
N TYR A 121 7.37 25.37 -15.16
CA TYR A 121 6.35 26.43 -15.21
C TYR A 121 6.76 27.75 -14.56
N LEU A 122 7.70 27.73 -13.61
CA LEU A 122 8.15 28.95 -12.96
C LEU A 122 9.05 29.77 -13.88
N THR A 123 8.62 30.98 -14.20
CA THR A 123 9.41 31.93 -14.97
C THR A 123 10.57 32.50 -14.14
N PRO A 124 11.75 32.75 -14.74
CA PRO A 124 12.87 33.34 -14.03
C PRO A 124 12.50 34.68 -13.38
N ASN A 125 12.96 34.90 -12.14
CA ASN A 125 12.82 36.16 -11.40
C ASN A 125 11.37 36.61 -11.11
N THR A 126 10.39 35.70 -11.07
CA THR A 126 8.98 36.07 -10.79
C THR A 126 8.48 35.73 -9.40
N LEU A 127 9.25 34.96 -8.62
CA LEU A 127 9.01 34.79 -7.19
C LEU A 127 9.74 35.90 -6.43
N ALA A 128 8.99 36.73 -5.71
CA ALA A 128 9.57 37.60 -4.70
C ALA A 128 10.28 36.71 -3.67
N ILE A 129 11.57 36.94 -3.44
CA ILE A 129 12.26 36.42 -2.26
C ILE A 129 11.44 36.97 -1.08
N PRO A 130 10.73 36.15 -0.29
CA PRO A 130 10.12 36.67 0.92
C PRO A 130 11.29 37.19 1.75
N ALA A 131 11.24 38.48 2.08
CA ALA A 131 12.29 39.13 2.83
C ALA A 131 12.66 38.22 4.00
N LEU A 132 13.94 37.86 4.09
CA LEU A 132 14.49 37.23 5.27
C LEU A 132 14.33 38.26 6.40
N THR A 133 13.20 38.23 7.10
CA THR A 133 13.11 38.82 8.42
C THR A 133 13.96 37.96 9.32
N THR A 134 15.23 38.34 9.41
CA THR A 134 16.09 38.10 10.56
C THR A 134 15.28 38.30 11.84
N ILE A 135 15.16 37.23 12.63
CA ILE A 135 14.90 37.27 14.06
C ILE A 135 15.99 36.44 14.72
#